data_AF-A0A1J5I4Y3-F1
#
_entry.id   AF-A0A1J5I4Y3-F1
#
_cell.length_a   1.000
_cell.length_b   1.000
_cell.length_c   1.000
_cell.angle_alpha   90.00
_cell.angle_beta   90.00
_cell.angle_gamma   90.00
#
_symmetry.space_group_name_H-M   'P 1'
#
loop_
_entity.id
_entity.type
_entity.pdbx_description
1 polymer ?
#
loop_
_entity_poly.entity_id
_entity_poly.type
_entity_poly.pdbx_seq_one_letter_code
_entity_poly.pdbx_strand_id
1 'polypeptide(L)' 'MRNTSSTNSDIDFLLITGDDVENPRKESVRIRRALRGISMPMDILVVPQSRWEQLKDHPGMIYREAFMKGKVVYES' A
#
# COMPACT_ATOMS: atom_id res chain seq x y z
N MET A 1 -12.01 9.61 23.67
CA MET A 1 -10.77 9.37 22.90
C MET A 1 -11.12 9.30 21.42
N ARG A 2 -10.49 10.13 20.58
CA ARG A 2 -10.52 10.02 19.10
C ARG A 2 -9.74 8.74 18.73
N ASN A 3 -10.05 7.93 17.72
CA ASN A 3 -10.75 8.11 16.46
C ASN A 3 -11.41 6.75 16.12
N THR A 4 -12.65 6.76 15.63
CA THR A 4 -13.36 5.56 15.16
C THR A 4 -12.62 5.01 13.95
N SER A 5 -11.92 3.89 14.12
CA SER A 5 -11.48 3.04 13.02
C SER A 5 -12.74 2.73 12.21
N SER A 6 -12.83 3.30 11.01
CA SER A 6 -13.86 2.90 10.06
C SER A 6 -13.61 1.42 9.76
N THR A 7 -14.33 0.55 10.47
CA THR A 7 -14.32 -0.93 10.38
C THR A 7 -14.82 -1.43 9.02
N ASN A 8 -14.79 -0.60 7.98
CA ASN A 8 -15.21 -1.00 6.65
C ASN A 8 -14.03 -1.32 5.74
N SER A 9 -12.78 -0.93 5.98
CA SER A 9 -11.66 -1.41 5.14
C SER A 9 -11.43 -2.90 5.38
N ASP A 10 -12.03 -3.75 4.54
CA ASP A 10 -11.85 -5.19 4.61
C ASP A 10 -10.49 -5.63 4.04
N ILE A 11 -9.87 -4.81 3.17
CA ILE A 11 -8.58 -5.16 2.52
C ILE A 11 -7.61 -3.96 2.45
N ASP A 12 -6.41 -4.20 2.97
CA ASP A 12 -5.22 -3.34 2.80
C ASP A 12 -4.36 -3.79 1.61
N PHE A 13 -3.99 -2.86 0.74
CA PHE A 13 -3.07 -3.08 -0.38
C PHE A 13 -1.76 -2.32 -0.17
N LEU A 14 -0.64 -3.04 -0.19
CA LEU A 14 0.68 -2.45 -0.33
C LEU A 14 1.13 -2.56 -1.80
N LEU A 15 1.23 -1.43 -2.49
CA LEU A 15 1.85 -1.36 -3.82
C LEU A 15 3.27 -0.84 -3.71
N ILE A 16 4.19 -1.65 -4.24
CA ILE A 16 5.59 -1.30 -4.39
C ILE A 16 5.78 -0.83 -5.83
N THR A 17 6.22 0.40 -6.02
CA THR A 17 6.49 0.97 -7.35
C THR A 17 7.98 0.93 -7.65
N GLY A 18 8.34 0.84 -8.93
CA GLY A 18 9.71 1.08 -9.35
C GLY A 18 10.21 2.47 -8.93
N ASP A 19 11.52 2.59 -8.72
CA ASP A 19 12.17 3.85 -8.37
C ASP A 19 12.30 4.81 -9.57
N ASP A 20 12.05 4.31 -10.78
CA ASP A 20 11.98 5.05 -12.04
C ASP A 20 10.69 5.89 -12.19
N VAL A 21 9.75 5.72 -11.27
CA VAL A 21 8.54 6.54 -11.21
C VAL A 21 8.89 8.00 -10.89
N GLU A 22 8.88 8.86 -11.92
CA GLU A 22 9.18 10.30 -11.80
C GLU A 22 8.32 11.02 -10.75
N ASN A 23 7.07 10.60 -10.57
CA ASN A 23 6.16 11.23 -9.60
C ASN A 23 5.37 10.19 -8.81
N PRO A 24 5.92 9.70 -7.69
CA PRO A 24 5.29 8.69 -6.85
C PRO A 24 3.90 9.11 -6.35
N ARG A 25 3.68 10.41 -6.12
CA ARG A 25 2.36 10.94 -5.71
C ARG A 25 1.34 10.82 -6.84
N LYS A 26 1.71 11.17 -8.07
CA LYS A 26 0.83 11.06 -9.24
C LYS A 26 0.48 9.61 -9.53
N GLU A 27 1.45 8.70 -9.45
CA GLU A 27 1.22 7.26 -9.60
C GLU A 27 0.32 6.72 -8.49
N SER A 28 0.54 7.13 -7.24
CA SER A 28 -0.35 6.77 -6.13
C SER A 28 -1.81 7.18 -6.38
N VAL A 29 -2.02 8.37 -6.94
CA VAL A 29 -3.37 8.85 -7.31
C VAL A 29 -3.94 8.07 -8.48
N ARG A 30 -3.14 7.74 -9.50
CA ARG A 30 -3.54 6.93 -10.67
C ARG A 30 -4.01 5.55 -10.23
N ILE A 31 -3.22 4.88 -9.40
CA ILE A 31 -3.51 3.54 -8.86
C ILE A 31 -4.77 3.57 -7.98
N ARG A 32 -4.88 4.53 -7.05
CA ARG A 32 -6.11 4.70 -6.25
C ARG A 32 -7.34 4.92 -7.13
N ARG A 33 -7.22 5.69 -8.22
CA ARG A 33 -8.33 5.90 -9.17
C ARG A 33 -8.70 4.63 -9.92
N ALA A 34 -7.71 3.84 -10.36
CA ALA A 34 -7.97 2.55 -11.02
C ALA A 34 -8.69 1.57 -10.08
N LEU A 35 -8.31 1.56 -8.81
CA LEU A 35 -8.89 0.67 -7.79
C LEU A 35 -10.26 1.14 -7.27
N ARG A 36 -10.69 2.39 -7.51
CA ARG A 36 -12.05 2.87 -7.18
C ARG A 36 -13.17 2.12 -7.90
N GLY A 37 -12.87 1.38 -8.97
CA GLY A 37 -13.85 0.53 -9.66
C GLY A 37 -14.27 -0.70 -8.85
N ILE A 38 -13.53 -1.03 -7.78
CA ILE A 38 -13.86 -2.13 -6.87
C ILE A 38 -14.82 -1.56 -5.83
N SER A 39 -16.04 -2.10 -5.76
CA SER A 39 -17.11 -1.66 -4.86
C SER A 39 -16.89 -2.09 -3.40
N MET A 40 -15.65 -2.02 -2.93
CA MET A 40 -15.28 -2.37 -1.57
C MET A 40 -14.31 -1.32 -1.02
N PRO A 41 -14.53 -0.84 0.21
CA PRO A 41 -13.55 -0.04 0.96
C PRO A 41 -12.18 -0.75 1.06
N MET A 42 -11.13 -0.07 0.59
CA MET A 42 -9.77 -0.57 0.59
C MET A 42 -8.79 0.54 0.98
N ASP A 43 -7.82 0.20 1.82
CA ASP A 43 -6.71 1.09 2.16
C ASP A 43 -5.50 0.78 1.29
N ILE A 44 -5.04 1.76 0.52
CA ILE A 44 -3.92 1.58 -0.43
C ILE A 44 -2.71 2.35 0.10
N LEU A 45 -1.59 1.67 0.31
CA LEU A 45 -0.29 2.26 0.57
C LEU A 45 0.58 2.09 -0.67
N VAL A 46 1.23 3.16 -1.11
CA VAL A 46 2.11 3.14 -2.29
C VAL A 46 3.48 3.61 -1.85
N VAL A 47 4.51 2.82 -2.14
CA VAL A 47 5.89 3.08 -1.71
C VAL A 47 6.87 2.71 -2.83
N PRO A 48 7.90 3.53 -3.10
CA PRO A 48 8.98 3.14 -4.01
C PRO A 48 9.76 1.93 -3.50
N GLN A 49 10.29 1.11 -4.40
CA GLN A 49 11.02 -0.11 -4.06
C GLN A 49 12.21 0.16 -3.14
N SER A 50 13.07 1.12 -3.47
CA SER A 50 14.21 1.50 -2.61
C SER A 50 13.78 1.81 -1.17
N ARG A 51 12.66 2.50 -1.00
CA ARG A 51 12.12 2.86 0.32
C ARG A 51 11.48 1.65 1.01
N TRP A 52 10.82 0.77 0.27
CA TRP A 52 10.26 -0.45 0.82
C TRP A 52 11.35 -1.39 1.32
N GLU A 53 12.41 -1.62 0.53
CA GLU A 53 13.54 -2.47 0.91
C GLU A 53 14.21 -1.99 2.19
N GLN A 54 14.36 -0.68 2.36
CA GLN A 54 14.89 -0.09 3.59
C GLN A 54 13.98 -0.31 4.81
N LEU A 55 12.67 -0.32 4.62
CA LEU A 55 11.68 -0.27 5.71
C LEU A 55 11.03 -1.61 6.03
N LYS A 56 11.10 -2.61 5.13
CA LYS A 56 10.39 -3.90 5.29
C LYS A 56 10.80 -4.67 6.55
N ASP A 57 12.04 -4.50 7.02
CA ASP A 57 12.57 -5.20 8.19
C ASP A 57 12.48 -4.38 9.48
N HIS A 58 12.05 -3.11 9.41
CA HIS A 58 11.95 -2.24 10.57
C HIS A 58 10.82 -2.71 11.52
N PRO A 59 11.12 -2.97 12.81
CA PRO A 59 10.12 -3.38 13.79
C PRO A 59 9.02 -2.32 13.98
N GLY A 60 7.76 -2.76 14.07
CA GLY A 60 6.61 -1.88 14.31
C GLY A 60 6.09 -1.13 13.08
N MET A 61 6.65 -1.37 11.90
CA MET A 61 6.16 -0.78 10.65
C MET A 61 5.09 -1.64 9.97
N ILE A 62 4.09 -1.01 9.38
CA ILE A 62 3.07 -1.66 8.54
C ILE A 62 3.69 -2.41 7.35
N TYR A 63 4.85 -1.95 6.85
CA TYR A 63 5.61 -2.62 5.80
C TYR A 63 6.06 -4.03 6.20
N ARG A 64 6.46 -4.21 7.47
CA ARG A 64 6.89 -5.51 7.98
C ARG A 64 5.73 -6.47 8.15
N GLU A 65 4.58 -5.98 8.63
CA GLU A 65 3.39 -6.82 8.74
C GLU A 65 2.89 -7.26 7.35
N ALA A 66 2.83 -6.34 6.39
CA ALA A 66 2.48 -6.64 5.01
C ALA A 66 3.46 -7.62 4.36
N PHE A 67 4.77 -7.50 4.64
CA PHE A 67 5.78 -8.42 4.11
C PHE A 67 5.68 -9.83 4.73
N MET A 68 5.42 -9.93 6.04
CA MET A 68 5.39 -11.22 6.75
C MET A 68 4.07 -11.98 6.61
N LYS A 69 2.94 -11.26 6.53
CA LYS A 69 1.59 -11.84 6.53
C LYS A 69 0.86 -11.66 5.20
N GLY A 70 1.30 -10.73 4.37
CA GLY A 70 0.66 -10.42 3.11
C GLY A 70 0.90 -11.49 2.06
N LYS A 71 0.11 -11.41 0.98
CA LYS A 71 0.23 -12.26 -0.19
C LYS A 71 0.47 -11.38 -1.41
N VAL A 72 1.44 -11.75 -2.25
CA VAL A 72 1.62 -11.13 -3.56
C VAL A 72 0.43 -11.53 -4.43
N VAL A 73 -0.39 -10.55 -4.81
CA VAL A 73 -1.56 -10.73 -5.68
C VAL A 73 -1.24 -10.38 -7.14
N TYR A 74 -0.17 -9.64 -7.38
CA TYR A 74 0.30 -9.21 -8.69
C TYR A 74 1.81 -8.88 -8.62
N GLU A 75 2.55 -9.30 -9.64
CA GLU A 75 3.97 -8.99 -9.88
C GLU A 75 4.14 -8.92 -11.41
N SER A 76 4.94 -7.97 -11.91
CA SER A 76 5.12 -7.72 -13.35
C SER A 76 6.58 -7.58 -13.73
#